data_AF-A0A1F3PT29-F1
#
_entry.id   AF-A0A1F3PT29-F1
#
_cell.length_a   1.000
_cell.length_b   1.000
_cell.length_c   1.000
_cell.angle_alpha   90.00
_cell.angle_beta   90.00
_cell.angle_gamma   90.00
#
_symmetry.space_group_name_H-M   'P 1'
#
loop_
_entity.id
_entity.type
_entity.pdbx_description
1 polymer ?
#
loop_
_entity_poly.entity_id
_entity_poly.type
_entity_poly.pdbx_seq_one_letter_code
_entity_poly.pdbx_strand_id
1 'polypeptide(L)'
;MFTNCNKNSEKEKQSKGATEQTKESTDELKEEASSEVSNYDLLQGKWQHTEDKTNFVVFENNLRKEIAAGMDEWDSEEFVLSDKCLNDFNKDNKTEGEKDRYITCKASDLCWYILELNETTLSLSYMGRGNTLNYKKVQ
;
A
#
# COMPACT_ATOMS: atom_id res chain seq x y z
N MET A 1 -47.22 -20.67 30.96
CA MET A 1 -46.68 -20.24 32.27
C MET A 1 -46.47 -18.74 32.24
N PHE A 2 -47.09 -18.06 33.21
CA PHE A 2 -46.81 -16.74 33.78
C PHE A 2 -46.45 -15.53 32.89
N THR A 3 -47.44 -14.63 32.85
CA THR A 3 -47.47 -13.17 32.70
C THR A 3 -46.38 -12.40 33.47
N ASN A 4 -45.85 -11.29 32.93
CA ASN A 4 -45.68 -9.96 33.59
C ASN A 4 -44.92 -8.97 32.67
N CYS A 5 -45.51 -7.87 32.19
CA CYS A 5 -45.61 -6.50 32.78
C CYS A 5 -44.31 -5.66 32.75
N ASN A 6 -44.26 -4.32 32.56
CA ASN A 6 -45.12 -3.25 32.04
C ASN A 6 -44.35 -1.90 32.23
N LYS A 7 -44.81 -0.82 31.54
CA LYS A 7 -44.60 0.64 31.79
C LYS A 7 -43.25 1.27 31.39
N ASN A 8 -43.16 2.22 30.44
CA ASN A 8 -43.82 3.53 30.20
C ASN A 8 -43.35 4.64 31.17
N SER A 9 -42.66 5.68 30.64
CA SER A 9 -43.09 7.10 30.66
C SER A 9 -41.92 8.10 30.47
N GLU A 10 -42.16 9.08 29.61
CA GLU A 10 -41.37 10.28 29.28
C GLU A 10 -41.26 11.29 30.44
N LYS A 11 -40.23 12.17 30.42
CA LYS A 11 -40.41 13.64 30.49
C LYS A 11 -39.11 14.45 30.38
N GLU A 12 -39.22 15.52 29.59
CA GLU A 12 -38.29 16.62 29.35
C GLU A 12 -37.99 17.48 30.60
N LYS A 13 -36.86 18.20 30.59
CA LYS A 13 -36.82 19.63 30.97
C LYS A 13 -35.53 20.35 30.54
N GLN A 14 -35.72 21.61 30.18
CA GLN A 14 -34.86 22.56 29.47
C GLN A 14 -34.41 23.70 30.42
N SER A 15 -33.22 24.30 30.25
CA SER A 15 -32.83 25.69 30.64
C SER A 15 -31.34 25.95 30.29
N LYS A 16 -30.96 26.75 29.28
CA LYS A 16 -30.71 28.22 29.20
C LYS A 16 -29.67 28.83 30.17
N GLY A 17 -28.63 29.49 29.63
CA GLY A 17 -28.03 30.72 30.19
C GLY A 17 -26.48 30.90 30.24
N ALA A 18 -25.88 31.44 29.16
CA ALA A 18 -24.87 32.53 29.01
C ALA A 18 -23.66 32.80 29.96
N THR A 19 -22.45 32.88 29.32
CA THR A 19 -21.24 33.78 29.48
C THR A 19 -20.49 33.80 30.84
N GLU A 20 -19.16 33.67 30.96
CA GLU A 20 -18.06 34.54 30.47
C GLU A 20 -16.66 33.88 30.49
N GLN A 21 -15.73 34.57 29.81
CA GLN A 21 -14.36 34.23 29.38
C GLN A 21 -13.34 33.86 30.47
N THR A 22 -12.33 33.06 30.08
CA THR A 22 -10.94 33.22 30.55
C THR A 22 -9.98 32.83 29.43
N LYS A 23 -9.02 33.73 29.15
CA LYS A 23 -7.86 33.55 28.26
C LYS A 23 -6.88 32.54 28.87
N GLU A 24 -6.27 31.68 28.05
CA GLU A 24 -4.80 31.63 27.89
C GLU A 24 -4.37 30.57 26.88
N SER A 25 -3.33 30.95 26.12
CA SER A 25 -2.18 30.16 25.65
C SER A 25 -2.48 28.91 24.82
N THR A 26 -2.31 28.99 23.49
CA THR A 26 -1.03 28.71 22.81
C THR A 26 -0.55 27.29 23.09
N ASP A 27 -0.96 26.38 22.23
CA ASP A 27 -0.10 25.33 21.70
C ASP A 27 -0.66 24.96 20.33
N GLU A 28 -0.21 25.71 19.30
CA GLU A 28 -0.17 25.16 17.96
C GLU A 28 0.86 24.03 17.99
N LEU A 29 0.39 22.84 18.34
CA LEU A 29 1.05 21.62 17.93
C LEU A 29 0.99 21.62 16.40
N LYS A 30 2.01 22.24 15.82
CA LYS A 30 2.48 21.95 14.48
C LYS A 30 2.79 20.46 14.48
N GLU A 31 1.79 19.69 14.11
CA GLU A 31 1.95 18.32 13.63
C GLU A 31 2.96 18.45 12.48
N GLU A 32 4.22 18.19 12.80
CA GLU A 32 5.25 17.95 11.81
C GLU A 32 4.72 16.77 11.01
N ALA A 33 4.05 17.08 9.90
CA ALA A 33 3.71 16.10 8.90
C ALA A 33 5.04 15.51 8.43
N SER A 34 5.46 14.44 9.09
CA SER A 34 6.36 13.45 8.52
C SER A 34 5.73 13.10 7.20
N SER A 35 6.23 13.66 6.11
CA SER A 35 5.88 13.23 4.77
C SER A 35 6.44 11.81 4.65
N GLU A 36 5.68 10.83 5.12
CA GLU A 36 6.03 9.43 4.95
C GLU A 36 6.18 9.19 3.44
N VAL A 37 7.38 8.80 3.03
CA VAL A 37 7.67 8.51 1.63
C VAL A 37 6.80 7.32 1.23
N SER A 38 5.99 7.49 0.19
CA SER A 38 5.06 6.43 -0.22
C SER A 38 5.81 5.25 -0.83
N ASN A 39 5.20 4.05 -0.80
CA ASN A 39 5.75 2.90 -1.53
C ASN A 39 5.91 3.20 -3.03
N TYR A 40 5.01 4.00 -3.60
CA TYR A 40 5.11 4.43 -4.99
C TYR A 40 6.40 5.20 -5.26
N ASP A 41 6.74 6.15 -4.38
CA ASP A 41 7.96 6.96 -4.48
C ASP A 41 9.22 6.11 -4.24
N LEU A 42 9.19 5.22 -3.25
CA LEU A 42 10.30 4.33 -2.95
C LEU A 42 10.62 3.37 -4.10
N LEU A 43 9.59 2.85 -4.78
CA LEU A 43 9.73 1.91 -5.91
C LEU A 43 10.47 2.52 -7.10
N GLN A 44 10.37 3.83 -7.33
CA GLN A 44 10.93 4.47 -8.52
C GLN A 44 12.44 4.23 -8.64
N GLY A 45 12.91 3.99 -9.85
CA GLY A 45 14.32 3.80 -10.18
C GLY A 45 14.67 2.40 -10.68
N LYS A 46 15.97 2.14 -10.78
CA LYS A 46 16.54 0.89 -11.30
C LYS A 46 17.00 -0.01 -10.16
N TRP A 47 16.67 -1.29 -10.29
CA TRP A 47 16.93 -2.32 -9.29
C TRP A 47 17.64 -3.48 -9.95
N GLN A 48 18.75 -3.93 -9.38
CA GLN A 48 19.52 -5.08 -9.87
C GLN A 48 19.29 -6.26 -8.94
N HIS A 49 19.02 -7.44 -9.51
CA HIS A 49 18.82 -8.65 -8.72
C HIS A 49 20.10 -8.98 -7.92
N THR A 50 19.93 -9.49 -6.70
CA THR A 50 21.05 -9.73 -5.79
C THR A 50 21.93 -10.89 -6.24
N GLU A 51 21.32 -11.98 -6.71
CA GLU A 51 22.00 -13.20 -7.14
C GLU A 51 22.38 -13.19 -8.63
N ASP A 52 21.44 -12.87 -9.53
CA ASP A 52 21.71 -12.68 -10.96
C ASP A 52 22.01 -11.22 -11.32
N LYS A 53 23.29 -10.89 -11.55
CA LYS A 53 23.70 -9.51 -11.91
C LYS A 53 23.24 -9.05 -13.29
N THR A 54 22.70 -9.95 -14.11
CA THR A 54 22.16 -9.62 -15.44
C THR A 54 20.69 -9.24 -15.39
N ASN A 55 19.98 -9.57 -14.30
CA ASN A 55 18.57 -9.26 -14.14
C ASN A 55 18.38 -7.87 -13.51
N PHE A 56 17.60 -7.03 -14.20
CA PHE A 56 17.22 -5.71 -13.74
C PHE A 56 15.72 -5.50 -13.87
N VAL A 57 15.15 -4.80 -12.89
CA VAL A 57 13.80 -4.24 -12.97
C VAL A 57 13.87 -2.72 -12.78
N VAL A 58 13.10 -1.98 -13.58
CA VAL A 58 13.03 -0.53 -13.54
C VAL A 58 11.58 -0.12 -13.34
N PHE A 59 11.34 0.80 -12.39
CA PHE A 59 10.06 1.46 -12.22
C PHE A 59 10.21 2.95 -12.57
N GLU A 60 9.46 3.39 -13.58
CA GLU A 60 9.43 4.78 -14.03
C GLU A 60 7.97 5.22 -14.19
N ASN A 61 7.51 6.07 -13.27
CA ASN A 61 6.09 6.37 -13.10
C ASN A 61 5.29 5.07 -12.88
N ASN A 62 4.35 4.77 -13.77
CA ASN A 62 3.54 3.54 -13.78
C ASN A 62 4.11 2.48 -14.73
N LEU A 63 5.32 2.65 -15.26
CA LEU A 63 5.93 1.69 -16.18
C LEU A 63 6.89 0.79 -15.41
N ARG A 64 6.72 -0.53 -15.55
CA ARG A 64 7.66 -1.56 -15.11
C ARG A 64 8.40 -2.08 -16.34
N LYS A 65 9.73 -2.03 -16.31
CA LYS A 65 10.59 -2.64 -17.33
C LYS A 65 11.44 -3.73 -16.71
N GLU A 66 11.68 -4.81 -17.43
CA GLU A 66 12.51 -5.92 -16.99
C GLU A 66 13.43 -6.38 -18.12
N ILE A 67 14.64 -6.80 -17.74
CA ILE A 67 15.57 -7.50 -18.62
C ILE A 67 16.35 -8.53 -17.80
N ALA A 68 16.72 -9.63 -18.44
CA ALA A 68 17.55 -10.68 -17.86
C ALA A 68 18.52 -11.26 -18.91
N ALA A 69 19.46 -12.10 -18.48
CA ALA A 69 20.33 -12.82 -19.41
C ALA A 69 19.52 -13.58 -20.46
N GLY A 70 19.92 -13.44 -21.73
CA GLY A 70 19.28 -14.09 -22.87
C GLY A 70 18.11 -13.31 -23.47
N MET A 71 17.79 -12.12 -22.93
CA MET A 71 16.86 -11.18 -23.56
C MET A 71 17.62 -10.15 -24.38
N ASP A 72 17.16 -9.93 -25.62
CA ASP A 72 17.73 -8.91 -26.52
C ASP A 72 17.06 -7.54 -26.35
N GLU A 73 15.84 -7.52 -25.80
CA GLU A 73 15.03 -6.33 -25.58
C GLU A 73 14.47 -6.30 -24.14
N TRP A 74 14.09 -5.11 -23.69
CA TRP A 74 13.43 -4.94 -22.39
C TRP A 74 11.94 -5.29 -22.53
N ASP A 75 11.44 -6.15 -21.65
CA ASP A 75 10.01 -6.28 -21.43
C ASP A 75 9.51 -5.03 -20.72
N SER A 76 8.37 -4.50 -21.14
CA SER A 76 7.82 -3.26 -20.60
C SER A 76 6.31 -3.34 -20.52
N GLU A 77 5.75 -2.98 -19.36
CA GLU A 77 4.31 -2.95 -19.16
C GLU A 77 3.90 -1.96 -18.06
N GLU A 78 2.65 -1.50 -18.11
CA GLU A 78 2.09 -0.69 -17.04
C GLU A 78 1.82 -1.53 -15.79
N PHE A 79 2.19 -1.00 -14.64
CA PHE A 79 1.83 -1.55 -13.34
C PHE A 79 0.86 -0.64 -12.60
N VAL A 80 0.08 -1.25 -11.72
CA VAL A 80 -0.78 -0.56 -10.75
C VAL A 80 -0.34 -0.97 -9.36
N LEU A 81 -0.08 0.02 -8.50
CA LEU A 81 0.11 -0.20 -7.07
C LEU A 81 -1.26 -0.18 -6.38
N SER A 82 -1.56 -1.20 -5.59
CA SER A 82 -2.87 -1.35 -4.94
C SER A 82 -2.81 -2.17 -3.67
N ASP A 83 -3.93 -2.22 -2.97
CA ASP A 83 -4.05 -2.93 -1.69
C ASP A 83 -4.19 -4.44 -1.83
N LYS A 84 -4.39 -4.92 -3.06
CA LYS A 84 -4.52 -6.33 -3.42
C LYS A 84 -4.17 -6.54 -4.89
N CYS A 85 -4.02 -7.79 -5.29
CA CYS A 85 -3.89 -8.13 -6.70
C CYS A 85 -5.13 -7.76 -7.50
N LEU A 86 -4.91 -7.17 -8.68
CA LEU A 86 -5.96 -6.81 -9.64
C LEU A 86 -5.82 -7.55 -10.99
N ASN A 87 -4.91 -8.54 -11.06
CA ASN A 87 -4.76 -9.43 -12.21
C ASN A 87 -5.80 -10.55 -12.15
N ASP A 88 -6.10 -11.17 -13.28
CA ASP A 88 -7.16 -12.18 -13.38
C ASP A 88 -6.82 -13.45 -12.61
N PHE A 89 -5.55 -13.83 -12.57
CA PHE A 89 -5.11 -15.03 -11.85
C PHE A 89 -5.28 -14.93 -10.32
N ASN A 90 -5.07 -13.76 -9.72
CA ASN A 90 -5.04 -13.61 -8.25
C ASN A 90 -6.17 -12.74 -7.66
N LYS A 91 -7.07 -12.16 -8.46
CA LYS A 91 -8.14 -11.25 -7.99
C LYS A 91 -9.07 -11.85 -6.94
N ASP A 92 -9.28 -13.16 -6.95
CA ASP A 92 -10.20 -13.87 -6.05
C ASP A 92 -9.49 -14.39 -4.77
N ASN A 93 -8.21 -14.05 -4.59
CA ASN A 93 -7.50 -14.42 -3.39
C ASN A 93 -8.12 -13.72 -2.17
N LYS A 94 -8.34 -14.49 -1.09
CA LYS A 94 -9.07 -14.03 0.10
C LYS A 94 -8.18 -13.34 1.13
N THR A 95 -6.95 -12.99 0.76
CA THR A 95 -6.02 -12.28 1.63
C THR A 95 -6.58 -10.90 1.98
N GLU A 96 -6.46 -10.53 3.25
CA GLU A 96 -6.72 -9.14 3.65
C GLU A 96 -5.73 -8.24 2.92
N GLY A 97 -6.26 -7.19 2.30
CA GLY A 97 -5.43 -6.26 1.54
C GLY A 97 -4.54 -5.43 2.45
N GLU A 98 -3.37 -5.06 1.95
CA GLU A 98 -2.43 -4.17 2.63
C GLU A 98 -2.13 -2.98 1.74
N LYS A 99 -2.27 -1.78 2.30
CA LYS A 99 -2.21 -0.54 1.53
C LYS A 99 -0.95 -0.46 0.67
N ASP A 100 -1.14 -0.26 -0.64
CA ASP A 100 -0.06 -0.03 -1.61
C ASP A 100 1.07 -1.10 -1.56
N ARG A 101 0.71 -2.37 -1.29
CA ARG A 101 1.67 -3.49 -1.21
C ARG A 101 1.67 -4.43 -2.40
N TYR A 102 0.79 -4.22 -3.38
CA TYR A 102 0.63 -5.12 -4.51
C TYR A 102 0.91 -4.39 -5.82
N ILE A 103 1.87 -4.90 -6.59
CA ILE A 103 2.20 -4.43 -7.93
C ILE A 103 1.51 -5.36 -8.93
N THR A 104 0.45 -4.87 -9.56
CA THR A 104 -0.30 -5.61 -10.57
C THR A 104 0.13 -5.21 -11.97
N CYS A 105 0.53 -6.18 -12.77
CA CYS A 105 0.89 -6.03 -14.17
C CYS A 105 -0.16 -6.78 -15.01
N LYS A 106 -1.11 -6.05 -15.61
CA LYS A 106 -2.29 -6.67 -16.24
C LYS A 106 -1.98 -7.35 -17.56
N ALA A 107 -1.03 -6.84 -18.33
CA ALA A 107 -0.70 -7.39 -19.64
C ALA A 107 -0.07 -8.79 -19.52
N SER A 108 0.79 -8.98 -18.54
CA SER A 108 1.41 -10.27 -18.22
C SER A 108 0.60 -11.17 -17.27
N ASP A 109 -0.56 -10.67 -16.78
CA ASP A 109 -1.35 -11.31 -15.71
C ASP A 109 -0.53 -11.64 -14.45
N LEU A 110 0.47 -10.81 -14.15
CA LEU A 110 1.33 -10.96 -12.97
C LEU A 110 0.87 -10.06 -11.82
N CYS A 111 1.07 -10.57 -10.60
CA CYS A 111 0.93 -9.79 -9.38
C CYS A 111 2.08 -10.11 -8.43
N TRP A 112 2.71 -9.05 -7.92
CA TRP A 112 3.80 -9.13 -6.95
C TRP A 112 3.38 -8.49 -5.64
N TYR A 113 3.70 -9.14 -4.53
CA TYR A 113 3.59 -8.57 -3.20
C TYR A 113 4.94 -8.01 -2.75
N ILE A 114 4.94 -6.79 -2.21
CA ILE A 114 6.13 -6.11 -1.70
C ILE A 114 6.43 -6.60 -0.28
N LEU A 115 7.40 -7.51 -0.15
CA LEU A 115 7.87 -8.01 1.14
C LEU A 115 8.70 -6.95 1.87
N GLU A 116 9.66 -6.35 1.18
CA GLU A 116 10.53 -5.31 1.70
C GLU A 116 10.71 -4.22 0.64
N LEU A 117 10.62 -2.96 1.08
CA LEU A 117 10.90 -1.79 0.25
C LEU A 117 11.47 -0.67 1.10
N ASN A 118 12.63 -0.18 0.72
CA ASN A 118 13.26 1.01 1.27
C ASN A 118 14.17 1.65 0.20
N GLU A 119 14.97 2.64 0.57
CA GLU A 119 15.84 3.38 -0.35
C GLU A 119 16.87 2.50 -1.08
N THR A 120 17.18 1.30 -0.58
CA THR A 120 18.26 0.45 -1.14
C THR A 120 17.85 -0.98 -1.43
N THR A 121 16.78 -1.49 -0.84
CA THR A 121 16.30 -2.87 -0.97
C THR A 121 14.90 -2.92 -1.53
N LEU A 122 14.68 -3.84 -2.46
CA LEU A 122 13.37 -4.26 -2.93
C LEU A 122 13.30 -5.79 -2.88
N SER A 123 12.29 -6.32 -2.21
CA SER A 123 12.01 -7.76 -2.16
C SER A 123 10.56 -7.99 -2.57
N LEU A 124 10.38 -8.82 -3.60
CA LEU A 124 9.09 -9.09 -4.23
C LEU A 124 8.76 -10.58 -4.12
N SER A 125 7.53 -10.91 -3.72
CA SER A 125 6.99 -12.27 -3.79
C SER A 125 6.01 -12.38 -4.95
N TYR A 126 6.22 -13.34 -5.85
CA TYR A 126 5.25 -13.61 -6.90
C TYR A 126 4.02 -14.29 -6.31
N MET A 127 2.84 -13.68 -6.47
CA MET A 127 1.61 -14.21 -5.87
C MET A 127 1.13 -15.53 -6.49
N GLY A 128 1.60 -15.89 -7.69
CA GLY A 128 1.17 -17.13 -8.34
C GLY A 128 1.89 -18.40 -7.88
N ARG A 129 3.17 -18.30 -7.47
CA ARG A 129 3.99 -19.47 -7.06
C ARG A 129 4.79 -19.26 -5.77
N GLY A 130 4.83 -18.04 -5.25
CA GLY A 130 5.55 -17.69 -4.02
C GLY A 130 7.07 -17.56 -4.18
N ASN A 131 7.61 -17.49 -5.40
CA ASN A 131 9.03 -17.21 -5.57
C ASN A 131 9.36 -15.78 -5.15
N THR A 132 10.45 -15.62 -4.39
CA THR A 132 10.94 -14.33 -3.94
C THR A 132 12.07 -13.86 -4.83
N LEU A 133 11.98 -12.61 -5.29
CA LEU A 133 13.04 -11.92 -6.02
C LEU A 133 13.56 -10.78 -5.16
N ASN A 134 14.88 -10.73 -5.00
CA ASN A 134 15.55 -9.74 -4.15
C ASN A 134 16.43 -8.85 -5.00
N TYR A 135 16.34 -7.54 -4.77
CA TYR A 135 17.04 -6.53 -5.55
C TYR A 135 17.72 -5.49 -4.67
N LYS A 136 18.77 -4.89 -5.23
CA LYS A 136 19.39 -3.67 -4.71
C LYS A 136 19.20 -2.51 -5.69
N LYS A 137 18.93 -1.33 -5.15
CA LYS A 137 18.82 -0.11 -5.95
C LYS A 137 20.18 0.22 -6.56
N VAL A 138 20.18 0.59 -7.84
CA VAL A 138 21.40 0.97 -8.58
C VAL A 138 21.15 2.27 -9.33
N GLN A 139 22.21 3.07 -9.48
CA GLN A 139 22.22 4.31 -10.27
C GLN A 139 22.48 4.04 -11.75
#